data_AF-A0A5C3N0H0-F1
#
_entry.id   AF-A0A5C3N0H0-F1
#
_cell.length_a   1.000
_cell.length_b   1.000
_cell.length_c   1.000
_cell.angle_alpha   90.00
_cell.angle_beta   90.00
_cell.angle_gamma   90.00
#
_symmetry.space_group_name_H-M   'P 1'
#
loop_
_entity.id
_entity.type
_entity.pdbx_description
1 polymer ?
#
loop_
_entity_poly.entity_id
_entity_poly.type
_entity_poly.pdbx_seq_one_letter_code
_entity_poly.pdbx_strand_id
1 'polypeptide(L)'
;MTNVTTLIDNASPLITYLPPGAWQFRTPSDPADAGMDAQYARYSMGGTFTVTTTDAASASFTFNGTSVTLYGANRPNHGFYNITLDGASQGSFNGSTNNSIGVWGPLYSSGELEEGSHTVIVSNDPVDGNHNWLDLDYITFSTSATIQTSLVQDTDPSFAYQGSGWSDTVAYQNEYNGTSGHISCDNEASAVYTFQGKGTSRGYEGNVTPSS
;
A
#
# COMPACT_ATOMS: atom_id res chain seq x y z
N MET A 1 -19.80 11.07 -0.66
CA MET A 1 -18.43 10.63 -0.95
C MET A 1 -18.05 9.59 0.09
N THR A 2 -17.38 8.53 -0.33
CA THR A 2 -16.97 7.44 0.58
C THR A 2 -15.48 7.56 0.82
N ASN A 3 -15.06 7.48 2.09
CA ASN A 3 -13.65 7.43 2.42
C ASN A 3 -13.11 6.04 2.10
N VAL A 4 -12.11 5.98 1.22
CA VAL A 4 -11.38 4.77 0.89
C VAL A 4 -10.02 4.85 1.55
N THR A 5 -9.71 3.89 2.42
CA THR A 5 -8.39 3.75 3.01
C THR A 5 -7.53 2.82 2.16
N THR A 6 -6.31 3.25 1.89
CA THR A 6 -5.27 2.53 1.15
C THR A 6 -4.08 2.27 2.08
N LEU A 7 -3.50 1.08 1.99
CA LEU A 7 -2.27 0.71 2.68
C LEU A 7 -1.11 0.71 1.69
N ILE A 8 0.02 1.29 2.10
CA ILE A 8 1.28 1.36 1.38
C ILE A 8 2.34 0.63 2.21
N ASP A 9 2.86 -0.43 1.65
CA ASP A 9 3.94 -1.25 2.23
C ASP A 9 5.23 -0.41 2.41
N ASN A 10 6.03 -0.66 3.46
CA ASN A 10 7.36 -0.05 3.62
C ASN A 10 8.29 -0.30 2.43
N ALA A 11 8.13 -1.40 1.69
CA ALA A 11 8.89 -1.67 0.47
C ALA A 11 8.40 -0.88 -0.76
N SER A 12 7.27 -0.17 -0.65
CA SER A 12 6.68 0.53 -1.78
C SER A 12 7.61 1.59 -2.35
N PRO A 13 7.79 1.66 -3.69
CA PRO A 13 8.59 2.70 -4.33
C PRO A 13 7.94 4.11 -4.22
N LEU A 14 6.71 4.21 -3.69
CA LEU A 14 6.06 5.47 -3.39
C LEU A 14 6.64 6.14 -2.12
N ILE A 15 7.38 5.40 -1.30
CA ILE A 15 8.08 5.94 -0.15
C ILE A 15 9.52 6.26 -0.55
N THR A 16 9.92 7.51 -0.36
CA THR A 16 11.30 7.95 -0.64
C THR A 16 12.10 7.94 0.65
N TYR A 17 13.11 7.08 0.72
CA TYR A 17 14.04 6.99 1.85
C TYR A 17 15.33 7.78 1.54
N LEU A 18 15.69 8.71 2.44
CA LEU A 18 16.86 9.57 2.30
C LEU A 18 17.73 9.56 3.58
N PRO A 19 19.04 9.81 3.45
CA PRO A 19 19.78 9.72 2.19
C PRO A 19 19.81 8.27 1.67
N PRO A 20 20.08 8.04 0.36
CA PRO A 20 20.16 6.69 -0.19
C PRO A 20 21.14 5.82 0.60
N GLY A 21 20.69 4.62 1.01
CA GLY A 21 21.48 3.67 1.78
C GLY A 21 21.47 3.86 3.30
N ALA A 22 20.89 4.94 3.82
CA ALA A 22 20.74 5.13 5.28
C ALA A 22 19.62 4.29 5.90
N TRP A 23 18.69 3.82 5.07
CA TRP A 23 17.59 2.94 5.46
C TRP A 23 17.83 1.54 4.90
N GLN A 24 17.52 0.54 5.71
CA GLN A 24 17.70 -0.87 5.40
C GLN A 24 16.35 -1.56 5.42
N PHE A 25 15.93 -2.12 4.28
CA PHE A 25 14.80 -3.04 4.25
C PHE A 25 15.18 -4.33 4.99
N ARG A 26 14.26 -4.85 5.81
CA ARG A 26 14.42 -6.09 6.56
C ARG A 26 13.26 -7.03 6.31
N THR A 27 13.55 -8.31 6.15
CA THR A 27 12.54 -9.36 5.96
C THR A 27 12.99 -10.69 6.55
N PRO A 28 12.11 -11.47 7.20
CA PRO A 28 12.46 -12.82 7.67
C PRO A 28 12.70 -13.81 6.52
N SER A 29 12.34 -13.44 5.29
CA SER A 29 12.55 -14.26 4.09
C SER A 29 14.00 -14.19 3.57
N ASP A 30 14.75 -13.16 3.93
CA ASP A 30 16.18 -13.06 3.62
C ASP A 30 16.99 -13.77 4.73
N PRO A 31 17.78 -14.80 4.41
CA PRO A 31 18.63 -15.49 5.39
C PRO A 31 19.61 -14.57 6.13
N ALA A 32 20.04 -13.46 5.53
CA ALA A 32 20.92 -12.49 6.19
C ALA A 32 20.21 -11.76 7.33
N ASP A 33 18.89 -11.63 7.24
CA ASP A 33 18.03 -10.86 8.15
C ASP A 33 17.35 -11.74 9.20
N ALA A 34 17.01 -12.99 8.86
CA ALA A 34 16.15 -13.87 9.64
C ALA A 34 16.59 -14.09 11.11
N GLY A 35 17.89 -13.97 11.40
CA GLY A 35 18.45 -14.10 12.76
C GLY A 35 18.64 -12.79 13.51
N MET A 36 18.39 -11.63 12.88
CA MET A 36 18.67 -10.32 13.46
C MET A 36 17.55 -9.82 14.38
N ASP A 37 16.31 -10.24 14.14
CA ASP A 37 15.15 -9.78 14.89
C ASP A 37 14.21 -10.96 15.18
N ALA A 38 13.85 -11.18 16.45
CA ALA A 38 12.97 -12.27 16.84
C ALA A 38 11.47 -11.90 16.76
N GLN A 39 11.18 -10.66 16.37
CA GLN A 39 9.87 -10.02 16.37
C GLN A 39 9.35 -9.74 14.97
N TYR A 40 9.99 -10.27 13.90
CA TYR A 40 9.50 -10.17 12.52
C TYR A 40 7.99 -10.44 12.38
N ALA A 41 7.46 -11.48 13.06
CA ALA A 41 6.04 -11.84 13.00
C ALA A 41 5.06 -10.77 13.56
N ARG A 42 5.56 -9.69 14.16
CA ARG A 42 4.75 -8.57 14.66
C ARG A 42 4.61 -7.43 13.65
N TYR A 43 5.45 -7.40 12.61
CA TYR A 43 5.32 -6.48 11.50
C TYR A 43 4.31 -7.00 10.47
N SER A 44 3.76 -6.08 9.69
CA SER A 44 2.74 -6.40 8.69
C SER A 44 3.31 -7.17 7.50
N MET A 45 2.42 -7.64 6.62
CA MET A 45 2.74 -8.14 5.26
C MET A 45 3.86 -9.19 5.19
N GLY A 46 3.88 -10.15 6.12
CA GLY A 46 4.91 -11.19 6.15
C GLY A 46 6.14 -10.84 6.99
N GLY A 47 6.04 -9.78 7.80
CA GLY A 47 7.05 -9.39 8.76
C GLY A 47 8.11 -8.46 8.20
N THR A 48 7.76 -7.60 7.24
CA THR A 48 8.71 -6.67 6.63
C THR A 48 8.72 -5.33 7.35
N PHE A 49 9.87 -4.66 7.38
CA PHE A 49 9.98 -3.27 7.84
C PHE A 49 11.23 -2.63 7.25
N THR A 50 11.27 -1.30 7.18
CA THR A 50 12.45 -0.54 6.77
C THR A 50 12.97 0.24 7.96
N VAL A 51 14.26 0.12 8.26
CA VAL A 51 14.85 0.61 9.52
C VAL A 51 16.08 1.48 9.29
N THR A 52 16.33 2.43 10.19
CA THR A 52 17.55 3.25 10.20
C THR A 52 18.08 3.46 11.61
N THR A 53 19.38 3.73 11.71
CA THR A 53 20.05 4.29 12.90
C THR A 53 20.73 5.63 12.61
N THR A 54 20.58 6.12 11.38
CA THR A 54 21.31 7.30 10.91
C THR A 54 20.58 8.56 11.34
N ASP A 55 21.30 9.48 11.97
CA ASP A 55 20.78 10.81 12.33
C ASP A 55 20.23 11.54 11.09
N ALA A 56 19.08 12.19 11.25
CA ALA A 56 18.34 12.91 10.22
C ALA A 56 17.93 12.10 8.98
N ALA A 57 18.13 10.77 8.95
CA ALA A 57 17.61 9.94 7.88
C ALA A 57 16.09 9.94 7.90
N SER A 58 15.46 10.08 6.73
CA SER A 58 14.03 10.37 6.59
C SER A 58 13.33 9.44 5.61
N ALA A 59 12.06 9.14 5.88
CA ALA A 59 11.13 8.53 4.94
C ALA A 59 10.03 9.54 4.59
N SER A 60 9.85 9.82 3.30
CA SER A 60 8.88 10.78 2.77
C SER A 60 7.82 10.07 1.94
N PHE A 61 6.55 10.42 2.16
CA PHE A 61 5.42 9.89 1.42
C PHE A 61 4.44 10.99 1.04
N THR A 62 4.12 11.07 -0.26
CA THR A 62 3.15 12.01 -0.80
C THR A 62 1.88 11.26 -1.21
N PHE A 63 0.73 11.75 -0.77
CA PHE A 63 -0.57 11.17 -1.05
C PHE A 63 -1.58 12.25 -1.45
N ASN A 64 -2.68 11.83 -2.07
CA ASN A 64 -3.84 12.69 -2.29
C ASN A 64 -5.00 12.12 -1.47
N GLY A 65 -5.45 12.85 -0.44
CA GLY A 65 -6.41 12.30 0.51
C GLY A 65 -6.73 13.22 1.69
N THR A 66 -7.47 12.70 2.67
CA THR A 66 -7.96 13.39 3.86
C THR A 66 -7.31 12.94 5.17
N SER A 67 -6.47 11.91 5.17
CA SER A 67 -5.71 11.52 6.36
C SER A 67 -4.55 10.60 6.03
N VAL A 68 -3.53 10.57 6.89
CA VAL A 68 -2.42 9.62 6.84
C VAL A 68 -2.04 9.13 8.24
N THR A 69 -1.68 7.87 8.35
CA THR A 69 -1.10 7.26 9.55
C THR A 69 0.16 6.49 9.18
N LEU A 70 1.25 6.77 9.88
CA LEU A 70 2.52 6.02 9.80
C LEU A 70 2.53 4.95 10.88
N TYR A 71 2.90 3.72 10.54
CA TYR A 71 3.00 2.60 11.48
C TYR A 71 4.42 2.06 11.57
N GLY A 72 4.78 1.60 12.76
CA GLY A 72 6.08 1.00 13.05
C GLY A 72 6.08 0.44 14.47
N ALA A 73 7.28 0.32 15.04
CA ALA A 73 7.48 -0.13 16.41
C ALA A 73 8.09 0.96 17.28
N ASN A 74 7.62 1.02 18.53
CA ASN A 74 8.36 1.62 19.62
C ASN A 74 9.07 0.51 20.39
N ARG A 75 10.39 0.58 20.54
CA ARG A 75 11.21 -0.47 21.15
C ARG A 75 12.23 0.10 22.13
N PRO A 76 12.77 -0.68 23.08
CA PRO A 76 13.74 -0.17 24.05
C PRO A 76 14.98 0.49 23.44
N ASN A 77 15.39 0.10 22.23
CA ASN A 77 16.54 0.63 21.52
C ASN A 77 16.22 1.76 20.53
N HIS A 78 14.97 2.20 20.44
CA HIS A 78 14.57 3.27 19.52
C HIS A 78 14.85 4.64 20.11
N GLY A 79 15.20 5.61 19.25
CA GLY A 79 15.45 7.00 19.62
C GLY A 79 14.20 7.88 19.55
N PHE A 80 14.40 9.20 19.49
CA PHE A 80 13.33 10.11 19.07
C PHE A 80 13.20 10.08 17.55
N TYR A 81 12.06 10.57 17.08
CA TYR A 81 11.84 10.87 15.67
C TYR A 81 11.01 12.13 15.53
N ASN A 82 11.23 12.85 14.43
CA ASN A 82 10.52 14.08 14.11
C ASN A 82 9.56 13.85 12.95
N ILE A 83 8.37 14.44 13.05
CA ILE A 83 7.35 14.41 11.98
C ILE A 83 7.18 15.80 11.39
N THR A 84 7.12 15.88 10.07
CA THR A 84 6.60 17.05 9.35
C THR A 84 5.46 16.64 8.43
N LEU A 85 4.43 17.47 8.35
CA LEU A 85 3.31 17.33 7.40
C LEU A 85 3.20 18.64 6.62
N ASP A 86 3.25 18.56 5.29
CA ASP A 86 3.21 19.71 4.37
C ASP A 86 4.27 20.78 4.69
N GLY A 87 5.44 20.33 5.13
CA GLY A 87 6.55 21.19 5.54
C GLY A 87 6.41 21.82 6.94
N ALA A 88 5.28 21.64 7.62
CA ALA A 88 5.08 22.09 8.99
C ALA A 88 5.48 21.00 10.01
N SER A 89 6.28 21.37 11.00
CA SER A 89 6.64 20.46 12.10
C SER A 89 5.41 20.06 12.91
N GLN A 90 5.25 18.76 13.12
CA GLN A 90 4.20 18.16 13.95
C GLN A 90 4.72 17.77 15.34
N GLY A 91 6.03 17.88 15.56
CA GLY A 91 6.69 17.62 16.83
C GLY A 91 7.77 16.53 16.77
N SER A 92 8.40 16.35 17.93
CA SER A 92 9.33 15.27 18.23
C SER A 92 8.63 14.25 19.10
N PHE A 93 8.78 12.98 18.77
CA PHE A 93 8.11 11.86 19.40
C PHE A 93 9.14 10.86 19.90
N ASN A 94 8.83 10.21 21.03
CA ASN A 94 9.71 9.22 21.63
C ASN A 94 9.38 7.83 21.10
N GLY A 95 10.30 7.21 20.36
CA GLY A 95 10.20 5.83 19.89
C GLY A 95 10.60 4.79 20.94
N SER A 96 11.20 5.19 22.06
CA SER A 96 11.60 4.29 23.13
C SER A 96 10.41 3.78 23.94
N THR A 97 10.48 2.55 24.45
CA THR A 97 9.53 2.00 25.42
C THR A 97 10.21 1.12 26.45
N ASN A 98 9.64 1.04 27.66
CA ASN A 98 10.09 0.14 28.72
C ASN A 98 9.60 -1.32 28.53
N ASN A 99 8.76 -1.58 27.52
CA ASN A 99 8.37 -2.94 27.17
C ASN A 99 9.56 -3.65 26.53
N SER A 100 10.05 -4.73 27.16
CA SER A 100 11.23 -5.47 26.71
C SER A 100 11.12 -6.09 25.31
N ILE A 101 9.90 -6.30 24.81
CA ILE A 101 9.66 -6.81 23.46
C ILE A 101 9.46 -5.64 22.48
N GLY A 102 8.79 -4.58 22.91
CA GLY A 102 8.37 -3.46 22.07
C GLY A 102 6.84 -3.38 21.92
N VAL A 103 6.37 -2.32 21.27
CA VAL A 103 4.95 -2.05 20.98
C VAL A 103 4.83 -1.63 19.52
N TRP A 104 3.99 -2.32 18.76
CA TRP A 104 3.75 -2.04 17.34
C TRP A 104 2.44 -1.29 17.19
N GLY A 105 2.42 -0.28 16.32
CA GLY A 105 1.23 0.55 16.14
C GLY A 105 1.52 1.87 15.44
N PRO A 106 0.58 2.83 15.54
CA PRO A 106 0.74 4.13 14.90
C PRO A 106 1.87 4.92 15.58
N LEU A 107 2.82 5.40 14.78
CA LEU A 107 3.83 6.38 15.18
C LEU A 107 3.25 7.79 15.11
N TYR A 108 2.46 8.05 14.07
CA TYR A 108 1.81 9.34 13.84
C TYR A 108 0.50 9.17 13.08
N SER A 109 -0.52 9.95 13.43
CA SER A 109 -1.76 10.11 12.68
C SER A 109 -2.01 11.60 12.46
N SER A 110 -2.30 12.00 11.22
CA SER A 110 -2.55 13.40 10.89
C SER A 110 -3.85 13.96 11.47
N GLY A 111 -4.82 13.08 11.78
CA GLY A 111 -6.21 13.49 11.90
C GLY A 111 -6.81 13.79 10.52
N GLU A 112 -7.90 14.56 10.51
CA GLU A 112 -8.59 14.98 9.29
C GLU A 112 -7.85 16.15 8.62
N LEU A 113 -7.66 16.01 7.31
CA LEU A 113 -7.09 16.98 6.39
C LEU A 113 -8.13 17.28 5.30
N GLU A 114 -8.02 18.44 4.69
CA GLU A 114 -8.77 18.74 3.46
C GLU A 114 -8.41 17.74 2.36
N GLU A 115 -9.35 17.35 1.50
CA GLU A 115 -9.01 16.47 0.37
C GLU A 115 -8.01 17.19 -0.54
N GLY A 116 -6.81 16.64 -0.66
CA GLY A 116 -5.79 17.22 -1.52
C GLY A 116 -4.46 16.50 -1.43
N SER A 117 -3.48 17.04 -2.14
CA SER A 117 -2.11 16.52 -2.11
C SER A 117 -1.43 16.95 -0.81
N HIS A 118 -0.90 15.97 -0.08
CA HIS A 118 -0.18 16.15 1.18
C HIS A 118 1.13 15.35 1.16
N THR A 119 2.11 15.80 1.93
CA THR A 119 3.39 15.10 2.11
C THR A 119 3.71 14.97 3.59
N VAL A 120 3.84 13.72 4.06
CA VAL A 120 4.32 13.41 5.40
C VAL A 120 5.76 12.93 5.34
N ILE A 121 6.59 13.39 6.29
CA ILE A 121 7.98 12.97 6.44
C ILE A 121 8.20 12.59 7.90
N VAL A 122 8.76 11.40 8.11
CA VAL A 122 9.33 10.98 9.40
C VAL A 122 10.85 10.98 9.28
N SER A 123 11.54 11.50 10.30
CA SER A 123 13.00 11.54 10.35
C SER A 123 13.53 11.06 11.70
N ASN A 124 14.64 10.33 11.68
CA ASN A 124 15.28 9.83 12.87
C ASN A 124 16.00 10.95 13.64
N ASP A 125 15.88 10.94 14.96
CA ASP A 125 16.51 11.89 15.88
C ASP A 125 17.11 11.12 17.07
N PRO A 126 18.24 10.42 16.82
CA PRO A 126 18.83 9.50 17.79
C PRO A 126 19.33 10.25 19.04
N VAL A 127 19.16 9.63 20.21
CA VAL A 127 19.69 10.20 21.47
C VAL A 127 21.15 9.83 21.68
N ASP A 128 21.45 8.54 21.51
CA ASP A 128 22.77 7.94 21.69
C ASP A 128 22.86 6.61 20.91
N GLY A 129 23.99 5.91 20.99
CA GLY A 129 24.20 4.64 20.26
C GLY A 129 23.32 3.46 20.70
N ASN A 130 22.62 3.55 21.84
CA ASN A 130 21.69 2.54 22.32
C ASN A 130 20.23 2.91 22.02
N HIS A 131 19.93 4.19 21.76
CA HIS A 131 18.62 4.75 21.46
C HIS A 131 18.69 5.54 20.14
N ASN A 132 19.06 4.84 19.07
CA ASN A 132 19.23 5.43 17.74
C ASN A 132 18.34 4.83 16.66
N TRP A 133 17.59 3.79 16.96
CA TRP A 133 16.79 3.09 15.96
C TRP A 133 15.45 3.79 15.68
N LEU A 134 15.02 3.73 14.43
CA LEU A 134 13.67 4.07 13.97
C LEU A 134 13.31 3.10 12.83
N ASP A 135 12.10 2.55 12.86
CA ASP A 135 11.56 1.77 11.75
C ASP A 135 10.23 2.32 11.23
N LEU A 136 9.90 1.88 10.01
CA LEU A 136 8.62 2.09 9.34
C LEU A 136 8.15 0.73 8.78
N ASP A 137 6.94 0.34 9.15
CA ASP A 137 6.28 -0.93 8.77
C ASP A 137 5.35 -0.72 7.57
N TYR A 138 4.41 0.22 7.69
CA TYR A 138 3.53 0.60 6.59
C TYR A 138 2.92 1.97 6.83
N ILE A 139 2.29 2.50 5.79
CA ILE A 139 1.55 3.75 5.83
C ILE A 139 0.11 3.45 5.41
N THR A 140 -0.87 4.06 6.07
CA THR A 140 -2.23 4.13 5.53
C THR A 140 -2.58 5.57 5.22
N PHE A 141 -3.39 5.79 4.19
CA PHE A 141 -4.00 7.09 3.95
C PHE A 141 -5.44 6.90 3.45
N SER A 142 -6.29 7.89 3.70
CA SER A 142 -7.68 7.88 3.22
C SER A 142 -7.88 8.94 2.15
N THR A 143 -8.74 8.68 1.18
CA THR A 143 -9.16 9.65 0.14
C THR A 143 -10.68 9.61 -0.03
N SER A 144 -11.25 10.76 -0.37
CA SER A 144 -12.66 10.93 -0.71
C SER A 144 -12.91 10.43 -2.13
N ALA A 145 -13.37 9.20 -2.25
CA ALA A 145 -13.76 8.65 -3.55
C ALA A 145 -15.27 8.78 -3.76
N THR A 146 -15.67 9.19 -4.97
CA THR A 146 -16.99 8.86 -5.49
C THR A 146 -16.87 7.52 -6.19
N ILE A 147 -17.22 6.43 -5.50
CA ILE A 147 -17.25 5.12 -6.13
C ILE A 147 -18.49 5.07 -7.02
N GLN A 148 -18.28 5.24 -8.33
CA GLN A 148 -19.29 4.99 -9.34
C GLN A 148 -19.01 3.62 -9.94
N THR A 149 -19.83 2.64 -9.59
CA THR A 149 -19.85 1.35 -10.28
C THR A 149 -20.81 1.45 -11.46
N SER A 150 -20.31 1.16 -12.66
CA SER A 150 -21.14 0.97 -13.85
C SER A 150 -21.10 -0.51 -14.23
N LEU A 151 -22.27 -1.14 -14.27
CA LEU A 151 -22.43 -2.44 -14.89
C LEU A 151 -22.52 -2.22 -16.41
N VAL A 152 -21.57 -2.79 -17.15
CA VAL A 152 -21.59 -2.80 -18.62
C VAL A 152 -21.94 -4.22 -19.06
N GLN A 153 -23.05 -4.35 -19.78
CA GLN A 153 -23.50 -5.66 -20.27
C GLN A 153 -22.63 -6.11 -21.45
N ASP A 154 -22.58 -7.42 -21.69
CA ASP A 154 -21.89 -8.02 -22.84
C ASP A 154 -22.48 -7.55 -24.19
N THR A 155 -23.73 -7.07 -24.18
CA THR A 155 -24.39 -6.45 -25.34
C THR A 155 -24.02 -4.99 -25.57
N ASP A 156 -23.21 -4.38 -24.68
CA ASP A 156 -22.83 -2.98 -24.81
C ASP A 156 -21.87 -2.77 -26.01
N PRO A 157 -22.03 -1.70 -26.81
CA PRO A 157 -21.16 -1.41 -27.96
C PRO A 157 -19.67 -1.24 -27.64
N SER A 158 -19.30 -1.08 -26.37
CA SER A 158 -17.91 -1.08 -25.90
C SER A 158 -17.24 -2.46 -25.96
N PHE A 159 -18.03 -3.54 -26.11
CA PHE A 159 -17.54 -4.87 -26.40
C PHE A 159 -17.44 -5.10 -27.91
N ALA A 160 -16.27 -5.57 -28.36
CA ALA A 160 -16.04 -6.04 -29.71
C ALA A 160 -15.68 -7.53 -29.70
N TYR A 161 -16.55 -8.35 -30.27
CA TYR A 161 -16.36 -9.79 -30.43
C TYR A 161 -15.68 -10.07 -31.77
N GLN A 162 -14.44 -10.53 -31.73
CA GLN A 162 -13.57 -10.74 -32.89
C GLN A 162 -13.37 -12.25 -33.13
N GLY A 163 -13.14 -12.62 -34.40
CA GLY A 163 -13.09 -14.02 -34.84
C GLY A 163 -14.46 -14.54 -35.28
N SER A 164 -14.57 -15.86 -35.48
CA SER A 164 -15.81 -16.55 -35.87
C SER A 164 -16.43 -17.30 -34.69
N GLY A 165 -17.61 -17.88 -34.92
CA GLY A 165 -18.25 -18.80 -33.96
C GLY A 165 -18.95 -18.14 -32.78
N TRP A 166 -19.05 -16.80 -32.74
CA TRP A 166 -19.78 -16.09 -31.70
C TRP A 166 -21.29 -16.33 -31.80
N SER A 167 -21.89 -16.68 -30.66
CA SER A 167 -23.32 -16.87 -30.45
C SER A 167 -23.75 -16.07 -29.22
N ASP A 168 -24.90 -15.41 -29.32
CA ASP A 168 -25.62 -14.76 -28.21
C ASP A 168 -26.55 -15.73 -27.47
N THR A 169 -26.70 -16.95 -27.97
CA THR A 169 -27.45 -18.03 -27.34
C THR A 169 -26.53 -18.82 -26.43
N VAL A 170 -26.67 -18.62 -25.12
CA VAL A 170 -25.90 -19.31 -24.08
C VAL A 170 -26.79 -20.23 -23.25
N ALA A 171 -26.23 -21.35 -22.79
CA ALA A 171 -26.93 -22.22 -21.84
C ALA A 171 -27.16 -21.48 -20.51
N TYR A 172 -28.32 -21.68 -19.90
CA TYR A 172 -28.70 -21.04 -18.64
C TYR A 172 -28.65 -19.49 -18.68
N GLN A 173 -29.00 -18.89 -19.82
CA GLN A 173 -28.98 -17.44 -20.05
C GLN A 173 -29.65 -16.62 -18.92
N ASN A 174 -30.66 -17.16 -18.26
CA ASN A 174 -31.35 -16.53 -17.13
C ASN A 174 -30.51 -16.40 -15.85
N GLU A 175 -29.37 -17.09 -15.76
CA GLU A 175 -28.42 -17.01 -14.64
C GLU A 175 -27.37 -15.91 -14.85
N TYR A 176 -27.25 -15.39 -16.08
CA TYR A 176 -26.34 -14.30 -16.42
C TYR A 176 -26.95 -12.96 -15.99
N ASN A 177 -26.10 -12.03 -15.57
CA ASN A 177 -26.53 -10.66 -15.35
C ASN A 177 -27.02 -10.06 -16.67
N GLY A 178 -28.16 -9.35 -16.66
CA GLY A 178 -28.76 -8.82 -17.88
C GLY A 178 -29.43 -9.88 -18.76
N THR A 179 -29.41 -11.16 -18.36
CA THR A 179 -29.93 -12.28 -19.13
C THR A 179 -29.34 -12.36 -20.55
N SER A 180 -28.05 -12.06 -20.69
CA SER A 180 -27.32 -12.09 -21.97
C SER A 180 -25.93 -12.70 -21.78
N GLY A 181 -25.39 -13.25 -22.87
CA GLY A 181 -24.04 -13.78 -22.91
C GLY A 181 -23.59 -13.99 -24.35
N HIS A 182 -22.29 -13.84 -24.60
CA HIS A 182 -21.64 -14.20 -25.86
C HIS A 182 -20.69 -15.38 -25.64
N ILE A 183 -20.78 -16.41 -26.47
CA ILE A 183 -19.91 -17.60 -26.42
C ILE A 183 -19.37 -17.91 -27.81
N SER A 184 -18.12 -18.38 -27.89
CA SER A 184 -17.55 -18.99 -29.07
C SER A 184 -16.75 -20.23 -28.68
N CYS A 185 -16.75 -21.23 -29.56
CA CYS A 185 -15.94 -22.45 -29.44
C CYS A 185 -14.84 -22.51 -30.50
N ASP A 186 -14.73 -21.48 -31.33
CA ASP A 186 -13.74 -21.41 -32.41
C ASP A 186 -12.38 -20.98 -31.86
N ASN A 187 -11.31 -21.52 -32.44
CA ASN A 187 -9.97 -21.05 -32.16
C ASN A 187 -9.84 -19.56 -32.52
N GLU A 188 -9.06 -18.82 -31.71
CA GLU A 188 -8.76 -17.39 -31.91
C GLU A 188 -9.94 -16.41 -31.73
N ALA A 189 -11.11 -16.87 -31.28
CA ALA A 189 -12.19 -15.99 -30.86
C ALA A 189 -11.76 -15.14 -29.64
N SER A 190 -11.99 -13.82 -29.68
CA SER A 190 -11.67 -12.91 -28.58
C SER A 190 -12.75 -11.85 -28.34
N ALA A 191 -12.94 -11.45 -27.09
CA ALA A 191 -13.82 -10.36 -26.70
C ALA A 191 -12.97 -9.20 -26.17
N VAL A 192 -13.13 -8.01 -26.76
CA VAL A 192 -12.36 -6.82 -26.41
C VAL A 192 -13.30 -5.78 -25.81
N TYR A 193 -13.06 -5.41 -24.56
CA TYR A 193 -13.78 -4.33 -23.88
C TYR A 193 -12.97 -3.02 -23.92
N THR A 194 -13.56 -1.97 -24.49
CA THR A 194 -12.94 -0.64 -24.53
C THR A 194 -13.61 0.27 -23.51
N PHE A 195 -12.88 0.68 -22.46
CA PHE A 195 -13.38 1.62 -21.46
C PHE A 195 -12.69 2.98 -21.56
N GLN A 196 -13.41 4.03 -21.14
CA GLN A 196 -12.83 5.36 -20.91
C GLN A 196 -12.98 5.72 -19.44
N GLY A 197 -11.88 6.04 -18.78
CA GLY A 197 -11.88 6.48 -17.39
C GLY A 197 -10.49 6.86 -16.89
N LYS A 198 -10.43 7.73 -15.87
CA LYS A 198 -9.22 7.96 -15.08
C LYS A 198 -9.20 6.93 -13.95
N GLY A 199 -8.53 5.80 -14.14
CA GLY A 199 -8.39 4.78 -13.11
C GLY A 199 -7.29 5.12 -12.12
N THR A 200 -7.54 4.95 -10.83
CA THR A 200 -6.48 4.69 -9.84
C THR A 200 -6.30 3.17 -9.77
N SER A 201 -5.14 2.65 -10.19
CA SER A 201 -4.86 1.23 -10.08
C SER A 201 -4.75 0.83 -8.60
N ARG A 202 -5.63 -0.08 -8.13
CA ARG A 202 -5.29 -0.94 -6.99
C ARG A 202 -4.35 -2.01 -7.54
N GLY A 203 -3.05 -1.87 -7.30
CA GLY A 203 -2.10 -2.95 -7.56
C GLY A 203 -2.42 -4.13 -6.65
N TYR A 204 -3.01 -5.17 -7.21
CA TYR A 204 -3.00 -6.49 -6.60
C TYR A 204 -2.09 -7.35 -7.49
N GLU A 205 -0.84 -7.50 -7.10
CA GLU A 205 0.08 -8.43 -7.76
C GLU A 205 -0.24 -9.85 -7.28
N GLY A 206 -1.19 -10.49 -7.96
CA GLY A 206 -1.35 -11.94 -7.91
C GLY A 206 -0.52 -12.57 -9.00
N ASN A 207 0.66 -13.12 -8.66
CA ASN A 207 1.40 -14.00 -9.55
C ASN A 207 0.58 -15.28 -9.80
N VAL A 208 0.02 -15.42 -10.98
CA VAL A 208 -0.52 -16.70 -11.46
C VAL A 208 0.58 -17.40 -12.24
N THR A 209 1.24 -18.37 -11.60
CA THR A 209 2.08 -19.33 -12.32
C THR A 209 1.19 -20.27 -13.13
N PRO A 210 1.43 -20.49 -14.44
CA PRO A 210 0.73 -21.51 -15.20
C PRO A 210 1.14 -22.89 -14.66
N SER A 211 0.17 -23.69 -14.21
CA SER A 211 0.39 -25.12 -14.05
C SER A 211 0.48 -25.77 -15.43
N SER A 212 1.53 -26.56 -15.64
CA SER A 212 1.80 -27.42 -16.79
C SER A 212 0.69 -28.42 -17.08
#